data_AF-A0A353GPD5-F1
#
_entry.id   AF-A0A353GPD5-F1
#
_cell.length_a   1.000
_cell.length_b   1.000
_cell.length_c   1.000
_cell.angle_alpha   90.00
_cell.angle_beta   90.00
_cell.angle_gamma   90.00
#
_symmetry.space_group_name_H-M   'P 1'
#
loop_
_entity.id
_entity.type
_entity.pdbx_description
1 polymer ?
#
loop_
_entity_poly.entity_id
_entity_poly.type
_entity_poly.pdbx_seq_one_letter_code
_entity_poly.pdbx_strand_id
1 'polypeptide(L)'
;MKLPFQKPQAQTAGTQLPTKISVPFRNMSINKKLPLFVLLSIVITVFLTVGTSLLFFLHYNDAVARKNVLNGMNGLQLSLDDYKNKALNYASIFATHPNVVSAIGEHNTASVLEFLSPLVRKARIDFVTVTDAKGIVIARTHDPANYGDSVTNQLNVRMALQGEAFATIEKGTAVKISARAGVPVKNGAGNVIGVISAGYQLNKPEIVDAIKKTYQTDATIFFGDVRLSTTITKDGRRVVGTRLDPKIARKVLTEKRQYIGKTFILGHSFITAYMPLAGPDGKPIGVLFAGESMKEALRTSNIVLLSVFMITLLLIILAYFIVTFFLRIHIIRPLKTAVAVLKEVADGNLNIEIPEQELSGDEIGQLLSSLKIMVGN
;
A
#
# COMPACT_ATOMS: atom_id res chain seq x y z
N MET A 1 -25.45 59.73 78.53
CA MET A 1 -25.01 58.32 78.49
C MET A 1 -24.70 58.00 77.03
N LYS A 2 -23.41 57.95 76.66
CA LYS A 2 -22.93 57.79 75.28
C LYS A 2 -22.89 56.30 74.93
N LEU A 3 -23.57 55.90 73.85
CA LEU A 3 -23.43 54.57 73.22
C LEU A 3 -22.67 54.73 71.90
N PRO A 4 -21.65 53.90 71.60
CA PRO A 4 -20.74 54.14 70.48
C PRO A 4 -21.23 53.53 69.16
N PHE A 5 -20.96 54.27 68.08
CA PHE A 5 -21.10 53.87 66.69
C PHE A 5 -20.13 52.73 66.32
N GLN A 6 -20.65 51.64 65.76
CA GLN A 6 -19.86 50.53 65.20
C GLN A 6 -19.79 50.70 63.67
N LYS A 7 -18.59 50.88 63.11
CA LYS A 7 -18.35 50.93 61.66
C LYS A 7 -18.45 49.53 61.02
N PRO A 8 -18.90 49.38 59.76
CA PRO A 8 -18.91 48.11 59.06
C PRO A 8 -17.50 47.69 58.64
N GLN A 9 -17.13 46.43 58.86
CA GLN A 9 -15.89 45.83 58.36
C GLN A 9 -16.03 45.53 56.86
N ALA A 10 -15.17 46.13 56.05
CA ALA A 10 -14.95 45.73 54.67
C ALA A 10 -14.15 44.43 54.63
N GLN A 11 -14.73 43.36 54.09
CA GLN A 11 -14.00 42.14 53.73
C GLN A 11 -13.14 42.43 52.49
N THR A 12 -11.86 42.70 52.70
CA THR A 12 -10.84 42.60 51.65
C THR A 12 -10.57 41.12 51.40
N ALA A 13 -11.06 40.60 50.26
CA ALA A 13 -10.66 39.30 49.75
C ALA A 13 -9.15 39.35 49.47
N GLY A 14 -8.36 38.79 50.38
CA GLY A 14 -6.94 38.58 50.17
C GLY A 14 -6.75 37.58 49.03
N THR A 15 -6.33 38.09 47.87
CA THR A 15 -5.83 37.29 46.76
C THR A 15 -4.59 36.54 47.26
N GLN A 16 -4.78 35.30 47.71
CA GLN A 16 -3.65 34.40 47.98
C GLN A 16 -2.95 34.16 46.64
N LEU A 17 -1.76 34.74 46.48
CA LEU A 17 -0.84 34.42 45.40
C LEU A 17 -0.66 32.89 45.35
N PRO A 18 -0.71 32.26 44.16
CA PRO A 18 -0.57 30.82 44.05
C PRO A 18 0.75 30.38 44.68
N THR A 19 0.62 29.44 45.62
CA THR A 19 1.70 28.66 46.22
C THR A 19 2.77 28.34 45.19
N LYS A 20 4.01 28.78 45.48
CA LYS A 20 5.23 28.51 44.69
C LYS A 20 5.18 27.11 44.10
N ILE A 21 5.15 27.01 42.77
CA ILE A 21 5.43 25.77 42.05
C ILE A 21 6.80 25.32 42.51
N SER A 22 6.86 24.26 43.33
CA SER A 22 8.11 23.72 43.84
C SER A 22 8.84 23.05 42.68
N VAL A 23 9.71 23.82 42.01
CA VAL A 23 10.55 23.29 40.94
C VAL A 23 11.51 22.26 41.57
N PRO A 24 11.46 20.97 41.19
CA PRO A 24 12.20 19.89 41.86
C PRO A 24 13.73 20.02 41.76
N PHE A 25 14.22 20.92 40.91
CA PHE A 25 15.64 21.17 40.65
C PHE A 25 16.32 22.11 41.66
N ARG A 26 15.60 22.65 42.65
CA ARG A 26 16.12 23.70 43.53
C ARG A 26 17.20 23.22 44.50
N ASN A 27 17.12 21.96 44.97
CA ASN A 27 18.05 21.39 45.96
C ASN A 27 19.05 20.38 45.35
N MET A 28 19.15 20.29 44.02
CA MET A 28 20.09 19.38 43.36
C MET A 28 21.48 20.01 43.20
N SER A 29 22.53 19.28 43.57
CA SER A 29 23.91 19.68 43.29
C SER A 29 24.13 19.89 41.78
N ILE A 30 25.00 20.84 41.42
CA ILE A 30 25.33 21.14 40.01
C ILE A 30 25.75 19.90 39.22
N ASN A 31 26.41 18.93 39.88
CA ASN A 31 26.86 17.65 39.30
C ASN A 31 25.74 16.79 38.72
N LYS A 32 24.50 16.95 39.21
CA LYS A 32 23.33 16.21 38.75
C LYS A 32 22.43 17.07 37.88
N LYS A 33 22.34 18.37 38.20
CA LYS A 33 21.45 19.30 37.53
C LYS A 33 21.85 19.55 36.07
N LEU A 34 23.15 19.77 35.82
CA LEU A 34 23.64 20.10 34.47
C LEU A 34 23.55 18.90 33.50
N PRO A 35 24.04 17.70 33.86
CA PRO A 35 23.90 16.53 32.98
C PRO A 35 22.45 16.13 32.74
N LEU A 36 21.58 16.26 33.76
CA LEU A 36 20.16 15.97 33.61
C LEU A 36 19.47 16.91 32.63
N PHE A 37 19.78 18.21 32.66
CA PHE A 37 19.23 19.19 31.73
C PHE A 37 19.64 18.87 30.28
N VAL A 38 20.93 18.58 30.05
CA VAL A 38 21.43 18.20 28.72
C VAL A 38 20.84 16.88 28.25
N LEU A 39 20.72 15.89 29.14
CA LEU A 39 20.08 14.62 28.79
C LEU A 39 18.62 14.83 28.39
N LEU A 40 17.88 15.66 29.13
CA LEU A 40 16.48 15.95 28.83
C LEU A 40 16.31 16.63 27.47
N SER A 41 17.18 17.59 27.12
CA SER A 41 17.12 18.26 25.82
C SER A 41 17.41 17.29 24.66
N ILE A 42 18.36 16.37 24.84
CA ILE A 42 18.65 15.31 23.86
C ILE A 42 17.44 14.38 23.71
N VAL A 43 16.86 13.90 24.82
CA VAL A 43 15.71 13.00 24.81
C VAL A 43 14.51 13.64 24.11
N ILE A 44 14.22 14.92 24.37
CA ILE A 44 13.13 15.65 23.70
C ILE A 44 13.39 15.74 22.19
N THR A 45 14.62 16.10 21.79
CA THR A 45 15.00 16.24 20.37
C THR A 45 14.87 14.90 19.64
N VAL A 46 15.35 13.82 20.25
CA VAL A 46 15.24 12.45 19.74
C VAL A 46 13.78 12.03 19.63
N PHE A 47 12.96 12.29 20.64
CA PHE A 47 11.54 11.94 20.63
C PHE A 47 10.80 12.65 19.48
N LEU A 48 11.04 13.94 19.30
CA LEU A 48 10.42 14.72 18.23
C LEU A 48 10.85 14.23 16.84
N THR A 49 12.15 13.99 16.64
CA THR A 49 12.69 13.55 15.34
C THR A 49 12.27 12.13 14.98
N VAL A 50 12.36 11.18 15.92
CA VAL A 50 11.92 9.79 15.71
C VAL A 50 10.41 9.71 15.52
N GLY A 51 9.64 10.43 16.35
CA GLY A 51 8.17 10.44 16.26
C GLY A 51 7.67 10.98 14.93
N THR A 52 8.21 12.12 14.48
CA THR A 52 7.86 12.70 13.17
C THR A 52 8.27 11.79 12.01
N SER A 53 9.47 11.20 12.07
CA SER A 53 9.94 10.25 11.04
C SER A 53 9.05 9.02 10.95
N LEU A 54 8.58 8.50 12.09
CA LEU A 54 7.67 7.34 12.12
C LEU A 54 6.31 7.68 11.49
N LEU A 55 5.75 8.85 11.81
CA LEU A 55 4.49 9.30 11.19
C LEU A 55 4.63 9.45 9.67
N PHE A 56 5.75 10.03 9.22
CA PHE A 56 6.05 10.16 7.80
C PHE A 56 6.18 8.79 7.12
N PHE A 57 6.89 7.85 7.75
CA PHE A 57 7.06 6.49 7.23
C PHE A 57 5.73 5.73 7.09
N LEU A 58 4.85 5.82 8.09
CA LEU A 58 3.52 5.20 8.05
C LEU A 58 2.67 5.80 6.92
N HIS A 59 2.69 7.12 6.76
CA HIS A 59 1.99 7.80 5.67
C HIS A 59 2.55 7.42 4.29
N TYR A 60 3.89 7.37 4.17
CA TYR A 60 4.58 6.99 2.95
C TYR A 60 4.22 5.57 2.51
N ASN A 61 4.25 4.59 3.42
CA ASN A 61 3.88 3.21 3.10
C ASN A 61 2.42 3.07 2.65
N ASP A 62 1.48 3.75 3.31
CA ASP A 62 0.07 3.76 2.90
C ASP A 62 -0.09 4.35 1.47
N ALA A 63 0.67 5.41 1.16
CA ALA A 63 0.65 6.05 -0.16
C ALA A 63 1.24 5.16 -1.26
N VAL A 64 2.38 4.50 -0.97
CA VAL A 64 3.01 3.54 -1.89
C VAL A 64 2.10 2.35 -2.14
N ALA A 65 1.50 1.77 -1.08
CA ALA A 65 0.58 0.65 -1.23
C ALA A 65 -0.65 1.02 -2.08
N ARG A 66 -1.20 2.22 -1.91
CA ARG A 66 -2.28 2.72 -2.79
C ARG A 66 -1.84 2.84 -4.24
N LYS A 67 -0.64 3.35 -4.50
CA LYS A 67 -0.10 3.50 -5.85
C LYS A 67 0.12 2.13 -6.51
N ASN A 68 0.71 1.18 -5.81
CA ASN A 68 0.92 -0.18 -6.29
C ASN A 68 -0.40 -0.86 -6.65
N VAL A 69 -1.40 -0.75 -5.78
CA VAL A 69 -2.75 -1.29 -6.01
C VAL A 69 -3.39 -0.70 -7.26
N LEU A 70 -3.25 0.60 -7.50
CA LEU A 70 -3.75 1.24 -8.72
C LEU A 70 -2.97 0.77 -9.97
N ASN A 71 -1.65 0.64 -9.87
CA ASN A 71 -0.84 0.11 -10.97
C ASN A 71 -1.21 -1.34 -11.31
N GLY A 72 -1.41 -2.19 -10.29
CA GLY A 72 -1.87 -3.57 -10.47
C GLY A 72 -3.26 -3.65 -11.08
N MET A 73 -4.17 -2.76 -10.67
CA MET A 73 -5.50 -2.66 -11.28
C MET A 73 -5.42 -2.26 -12.76
N ASN A 74 -4.65 -1.21 -13.08
CA ASN A 74 -4.46 -0.77 -14.46
C ASN A 74 -3.80 -1.87 -15.31
N GLY A 75 -2.80 -2.55 -14.76
CA GLY A 75 -2.15 -3.69 -15.40
C GLY A 75 -3.11 -4.84 -15.69
N LEU A 76 -4.01 -5.14 -14.74
CA LEU A 76 -5.06 -6.14 -14.95
C LEU A 76 -6.01 -5.73 -16.07
N GLN A 77 -6.47 -4.47 -16.10
CA GLN A 77 -7.33 -3.97 -17.18
C GLN A 77 -6.63 -4.07 -18.56
N LEU A 78 -5.39 -3.60 -18.65
CA LEU A 78 -4.59 -3.68 -19.87
C LEU A 78 -4.38 -5.13 -20.31
N SER A 79 -4.16 -6.05 -19.39
CA SER A 79 -4.04 -7.48 -19.70
C SER A 79 -5.34 -8.03 -20.29
N LEU A 80 -6.51 -7.64 -19.77
CA LEU A 80 -7.79 -8.07 -20.33
C LEU A 80 -8.06 -7.48 -21.72
N ASP A 81 -7.67 -6.22 -21.96
CA ASP A 81 -7.75 -5.60 -23.28
C ASP A 81 -6.77 -6.25 -24.28
N ASP A 82 -5.57 -6.63 -23.85
CA ASP A 82 -4.63 -7.41 -24.66
C ASP A 82 -5.23 -8.77 -25.07
N TYR A 83 -5.91 -9.48 -24.16
CA TYR A 83 -6.62 -10.71 -24.52
C TYR A 83 -7.75 -10.48 -25.53
N LYS A 84 -8.50 -9.38 -25.44
CA LYS A 84 -9.51 -9.01 -26.44
C LYS A 84 -8.88 -8.78 -27.81
N ASN A 85 -7.79 -8.01 -27.86
CA ASN A 85 -7.09 -7.70 -29.10
C ASN A 85 -6.47 -8.95 -29.73
N LYS A 86 -5.85 -9.81 -28.92
CA LYS A 86 -5.35 -11.12 -29.38
C LYS A 86 -6.47 -11.98 -29.96
N ALA A 87 -7.63 -12.05 -29.30
CA ALA A 87 -8.77 -12.81 -29.79
C ALA A 87 -9.23 -12.28 -31.16
N LEU A 88 -9.32 -10.96 -31.30
CA LEU A 88 -9.71 -10.30 -32.56
C LEU A 88 -8.72 -10.59 -33.70
N ASN A 89 -7.42 -10.45 -33.42
CA ASN A 89 -6.36 -10.66 -34.40
C ASN A 89 -6.38 -12.10 -34.94
N TYR A 90 -6.43 -13.09 -34.04
CA TYR A 90 -6.46 -14.48 -34.47
C TYR A 90 -7.79 -14.89 -35.12
N ALA A 91 -8.93 -14.42 -34.62
CA ALA A 91 -10.22 -14.65 -35.27
C ALA A 91 -10.23 -14.11 -36.71
N SER A 92 -9.61 -12.95 -36.94
CA SER A 92 -9.47 -12.35 -38.27
C SER A 92 -8.58 -13.19 -39.20
N ILE A 93 -7.48 -13.73 -38.68
CA ILE A 93 -6.63 -14.67 -39.43
C ILE A 93 -7.41 -15.94 -39.78
N PHE A 94 -8.21 -16.49 -38.86
CA PHE A 94 -8.99 -17.70 -39.13
C PHE A 94 -10.12 -17.44 -40.12
N ALA A 95 -10.77 -16.28 -40.06
CA ALA A 95 -11.88 -15.90 -40.94
C ALA A 95 -11.45 -15.68 -42.39
N THR A 96 -10.14 -15.53 -42.64
CA THR A 96 -9.54 -15.36 -43.96
C THR A 96 -8.88 -16.63 -44.50
N HIS A 97 -8.85 -17.71 -43.72
CA HIS A 97 -8.20 -18.96 -44.11
C HIS A 97 -9.07 -19.73 -45.13
N PRO A 98 -8.64 -19.96 -46.38
CA PRO A 98 -9.50 -20.48 -47.45
C PRO A 98 -10.24 -21.77 -47.11
N ASN A 99 -9.54 -22.76 -46.52
CA ASN A 99 -10.17 -24.04 -46.15
C ASN A 99 -11.20 -23.89 -45.02
N VAL A 100 -11.02 -22.91 -44.12
CA VAL A 100 -11.98 -22.63 -43.05
C VAL A 100 -13.22 -21.96 -43.64
N VAL A 101 -13.03 -20.99 -44.55
CA VAL A 101 -14.12 -20.32 -45.27
C VAL A 101 -14.96 -21.33 -46.06
N SER A 102 -14.32 -22.23 -46.81
CA SER A 102 -15.03 -23.28 -47.59
C SER A 102 -15.82 -24.21 -46.68
N ALA A 103 -15.18 -24.74 -45.63
CA ALA A 103 -15.82 -25.67 -44.70
C ALA A 103 -17.03 -25.05 -43.97
N ILE A 104 -16.98 -23.75 -43.67
CA ILE A 104 -18.11 -23.00 -43.10
C ILE A 104 -19.24 -22.87 -44.12
N GLY A 105 -18.93 -22.51 -45.37
CA GLY A 105 -19.93 -22.41 -46.43
C GLY A 105 -20.67 -23.72 -46.70
N GLU A 106 -19.94 -24.84 -46.62
CA GLU A 106 -20.47 -26.20 -46.78
C GLU A 106 -21.20 -26.74 -45.53
N HIS A 107 -21.20 -25.99 -44.42
CA HIS A 107 -21.75 -26.43 -43.12
C HIS A 107 -21.16 -27.77 -42.63
N ASN A 108 -19.90 -28.06 -42.98
CA ASN A 108 -19.23 -29.31 -42.64
C ASN A 108 -18.47 -29.19 -41.31
N THR A 109 -19.12 -29.57 -40.21
CA THR A 109 -18.55 -29.52 -38.86
C THR A 109 -17.21 -30.26 -38.74
N ALA A 110 -17.08 -31.43 -39.38
CA ALA A 110 -15.86 -32.23 -39.32
C ALA A 110 -14.67 -31.49 -39.98
N SER A 111 -14.88 -30.94 -41.17
CA SER A 111 -13.85 -30.17 -41.88
C SER A 111 -13.50 -28.87 -41.16
N VAL A 112 -14.48 -28.16 -40.58
CA VAL A 112 -14.21 -26.97 -39.77
C VAL A 112 -13.27 -27.32 -38.61
N LEU A 113 -13.55 -28.41 -37.89
CA LEU A 113 -12.71 -28.84 -36.76
C LEU A 113 -11.32 -29.31 -37.21
N GLU A 114 -11.24 -30.03 -38.32
CA GLU A 114 -9.98 -30.53 -38.89
C GLU A 114 -9.02 -29.37 -39.21
N PHE A 115 -9.51 -28.34 -39.90
CA PHE A 115 -8.66 -27.19 -40.29
C PHE A 115 -8.38 -26.24 -39.13
N LEU A 116 -9.37 -26.00 -38.26
CA LEU A 116 -9.27 -24.94 -37.24
C LEU A 116 -8.55 -25.40 -35.97
N SER A 117 -8.71 -26.65 -35.55
CA SER A 117 -8.14 -27.13 -34.28
C SER A 117 -6.61 -27.03 -34.20
N PRO A 118 -5.82 -27.36 -35.25
CA PRO A 118 -4.38 -27.15 -35.25
C PRO A 118 -3.98 -25.67 -35.10
N LEU A 119 -4.71 -24.77 -35.76
CA LEU A 119 -4.47 -23.33 -35.71
C LEU A 119 -4.72 -22.78 -34.31
N VAL A 120 -5.82 -23.20 -33.67
CA VAL A 120 -6.18 -22.82 -32.29
C VAL A 120 -5.11 -23.26 -31.29
N ARG A 121 -4.64 -24.51 -31.40
CA ARG A 121 -3.55 -25.02 -30.54
C ARG A 121 -2.25 -24.24 -30.73
N LYS A 122 -1.85 -23.97 -31.97
CA LYS A 122 -0.61 -23.23 -32.29
C LYS A 122 -0.69 -21.78 -31.80
N ALA A 123 -1.84 -21.14 -31.94
CA ALA A 123 -2.09 -19.77 -31.48
C ALA A 123 -2.28 -19.66 -29.96
N ARG A 124 -2.38 -20.79 -29.23
CA ARG A 124 -2.66 -20.86 -27.79
C ARG A 124 -3.94 -20.12 -27.39
N ILE A 125 -4.96 -20.18 -28.25
CA ILE A 125 -6.31 -19.66 -27.98
C ILE A 125 -7.10 -20.74 -27.25
N ASP A 126 -7.92 -20.35 -26.29
CA ASP A 126 -8.60 -21.32 -25.43
C ASP A 126 -9.77 -22.00 -26.12
N PHE A 127 -10.48 -21.25 -26.96
CA PHE A 127 -11.57 -21.79 -27.74
C PHE A 127 -11.87 -20.96 -28.98
N VAL A 128 -12.45 -21.63 -29.97
CA VAL A 128 -13.15 -20.99 -31.08
C VAL A 128 -14.52 -21.64 -31.24
N THR A 129 -15.53 -20.81 -31.45
CA THR A 129 -16.90 -21.19 -31.82
C THR A 129 -17.17 -20.65 -33.21
N VAL A 130 -17.71 -21.48 -34.09
CA VAL A 130 -18.01 -21.15 -35.48
C VAL A 130 -19.50 -21.25 -35.69
N THR A 131 -20.11 -20.25 -36.33
CA THR A 131 -21.55 -20.22 -36.64
C THR A 131 -21.80 -20.10 -38.13
N ASP A 132 -23.02 -20.45 -38.54
CA ASP A 132 -23.58 -20.08 -39.85
C ASP A 132 -23.98 -18.59 -39.88
N ALA A 133 -24.52 -18.15 -41.02
CA ALA A 133 -25.02 -16.79 -41.25
C ALA A 133 -26.27 -16.43 -40.42
N LYS A 134 -26.87 -17.38 -39.69
CA LYS A 134 -27.99 -17.16 -38.76
C LYS A 134 -27.53 -17.12 -37.31
N GLY A 135 -26.24 -17.34 -37.04
CA GLY A 135 -25.69 -17.42 -35.69
C GLY A 135 -25.96 -18.75 -34.99
N ILE A 136 -26.25 -19.81 -35.75
CA ILE A 136 -26.36 -21.19 -35.27
C ILE A 136 -24.98 -21.82 -35.28
N VAL A 137 -24.60 -22.46 -34.16
CA VAL A 137 -23.26 -23.04 -34.03
C VAL A 137 -23.09 -24.25 -34.95
N ILE A 138 -22.06 -24.19 -35.80
CA ILE A 138 -21.60 -25.29 -36.65
C ILE A 138 -20.57 -26.14 -35.88
N ALA A 139 -19.62 -25.49 -35.20
CA ALA A 139 -18.52 -26.17 -34.53
C ALA A 139 -17.99 -25.42 -33.30
N ARG A 140 -17.47 -26.17 -32.32
CA ARG A 140 -16.73 -25.65 -31.16
C ARG A 140 -15.46 -26.45 -30.94
N THR A 141 -14.31 -25.78 -30.86
CA THR A 141 -13.02 -26.49 -30.70
C THR A 141 -12.80 -27.05 -29.29
N HIS A 142 -13.52 -26.53 -28.29
CA HIS A 142 -13.39 -26.91 -26.88
C HIS A 142 -14.52 -27.84 -26.41
N ASP A 143 -15.58 -27.97 -27.23
CA ASP A 143 -16.76 -28.78 -26.93
C ASP A 143 -17.39 -29.32 -28.24
N PRO A 144 -16.69 -30.19 -28.99
CA PRO A 144 -17.08 -30.57 -30.35
C PRO A 144 -18.42 -31.31 -30.45
N ALA A 145 -18.87 -31.92 -29.35
CA ALA A 145 -20.13 -32.66 -29.30
C ALA A 145 -21.36 -31.74 -29.28
N ASN A 146 -21.20 -30.47 -28.89
CA ASN A 146 -22.29 -29.52 -28.77
C ASN A 146 -22.29 -28.52 -29.93
N TYR A 147 -23.31 -28.58 -30.78
CA TYR A 147 -23.55 -27.69 -31.91
C TYR A 147 -25.07 -27.59 -32.20
N GLY A 148 -25.47 -26.67 -33.08
CA GLY A 148 -26.87 -26.47 -33.48
C GLY A 148 -27.67 -25.49 -32.60
N ASP A 149 -27.14 -25.06 -31.45
CA ASP A 149 -27.74 -23.99 -30.65
C ASP A 149 -27.40 -22.60 -31.19
N SER A 150 -28.22 -21.61 -30.85
CA SER A 150 -27.99 -20.21 -31.23
C SER A 150 -27.12 -19.49 -30.18
N VAL A 151 -26.13 -18.74 -30.65
CA VAL A 151 -25.29 -17.87 -29.82
C VAL A 151 -25.49 -16.38 -30.14
N THR A 152 -26.60 -16.03 -30.77
CA THR A 152 -26.98 -14.65 -31.11
C THR A 152 -27.24 -13.76 -29.88
N ASN A 153 -27.33 -14.32 -28.68
CA ASN A 153 -27.36 -13.55 -27.43
C ASN A 153 -26.02 -12.88 -27.10
N GLN A 154 -24.92 -13.30 -27.72
CA GLN A 154 -23.59 -12.73 -27.55
C GLN A 154 -23.40 -11.52 -28.48
N LEU A 155 -22.86 -10.42 -27.95
CA LEU A 155 -22.76 -9.18 -28.74
C LEU A 155 -21.71 -9.34 -29.86
N ASN A 156 -20.61 -10.03 -29.59
CA ASN A 156 -19.56 -10.24 -30.58
C ASN A 156 -20.07 -10.98 -31.84
N VAL A 157 -20.96 -11.96 -31.67
CA VAL A 157 -21.57 -12.69 -32.79
C VAL A 157 -22.54 -11.80 -33.54
N ARG A 158 -23.39 -11.02 -32.85
CA ARG A 158 -24.34 -10.11 -33.53
C ARG A 158 -23.66 -9.05 -34.37
N MET A 159 -22.62 -8.41 -33.84
CA MET A 159 -21.84 -7.41 -34.60
C MET A 159 -21.18 -8.07 -35.82
N ALA A 160 -20.61 -9.27 -35.64
CA ALA A 160 -20.00 -10.00 -36.73
C ALA A 160 -21.00 -10.43 -37.82
N LEU A 161 -22.22 -10.83 -37.45
CA LEU A 161 -23.29 -11.13 -38.42
C LEU A 161 -23.69 -9.89 -39.23
N GLN A 162 -23.53 -8.69 -38.66
CA GLN A 162 -23.73 -7.41 -39.36
C GLN A 162 -22.52 -7.00 -40.21
N GLY A 163 -21.46 -7.82 -40.23
CA GLY A 163 -20.24 -7.56 -40.99
C GLY A 163 -19.17 -6.77 -40.25
N GLU A 164 -19.34 -6.51 -38.95
CA GLU A 164 -18.39 -5.76 -38.12
C GLU A 164 -17.65 -6.69 -37.14
N ALA A 165 -16.32 -6.66 -37.19
CA ALA A 165 -15.51 -7.39 -36.23
C ALA A 165 -15.55 -6.69 -34.86
N PHE A 166 -15.88 -7.42 -33.79
CA PHE A 166 -16.07 -6.84 -32.46
C PHE A 166 -15.48 -7.69 -31.35
N ALA A 167 -14.75 -7.07 -30.43
CA ALA A 167 -14.11 -7.72 -29.29
C ALA A 167 -14.62 -7.18 -27.96
N THR A 168 -14.96 -8.08 -27.03
CA THR A 168 -15.53 -7.72 -25.73
C THR A 168 -15.26 -8.79 -24.68
N ILE A 169 -15.62 -8.49 -23.44
CA ILE A 169 -15.66 -9.48 -22.36
C ILE A 169 -17.12 -9.80 -22.11
N GLU A 170 -17.49 -11.06 -22.28
CA GLU A 170 -18.87 -11.49 -22.08
C GLU A 170 -18.96 -12.89 -21.49
N LYS A 171 -20.19 -13.25 -21.11
CA LYS A 171 -20.52 -14.55 -20.54
C LYS A 171 -20.62 -15.57 -21.68
N GLY A 172 -20.02 -16.73 -21.51
CA GLY A 172 -20.21 -17.86 -22.40
C GLY A 172 -21.25 -18.83 -21.89
N THR A 173 -21.78 -19.65 -22.81
CA THR A 173 -22.68 -20.76 -22.49
C THR A 173 -21.94 -21.88 -21.75
N ALA A 174 -20.74 -22.23 -22.21
CA ALA A 174 -19.86 -23.23 -21.58
C ALA A 174 -18.78 -22.61 -20.65
N VAL A 175 -18.35 -21.38 -20.95
CA VAL A 175 -17.29 -20.67 -20.21
C VAL A 175 -17.88 -19.48 -19.47
N LYS A 176 -17.70 -19.39 -18.13
CA LYS A 176 -18.33 -18.34 -17.31
C LYS A 176 -18.05 -16.91 -17.80
N ILE A 177 -16.77 -16.54 -17.97
CA ILE A 177 -16.34 -15.25 -18.52
C ILE A 177 -15.13 -15.48 -19.42
N SER A 178 -15.12 -14.79 -20.56
CA SER A 178 -13.98 -14.79 -21.48
C SER A 178 -13.82 -13.43 -22.14
N ALA A 179 -12.58 -13.04 -22.45
CA ALA A 179 -12.30 -12.05 -23.48
C ALA A 179 -12.43 -12.74 -24.85
N ARG A 180 -13.34 -12.28 -25.70
CA ARG A 180 -13.63 -12.90 -27.00
C ARG A 180 -13.86 -11.87 -28.09
N ALA A 181 -13.68 -12.30 -29.33
CA ALA A 181 -13.93 -11.49 -30.51
C ALA A 181 -14.67 -12.30 -31.57
N GLY A 182 -15.70 -11.69 -32.14
CA GLY A 182 -16.47 -12.21 -33.27
C GLY A 182 -16.00 -11.52 -34.54
N VAL A 183 -15.73 -12.29 -35.59
CA VAL A 183 -15.33 -11.78 -36.90
C VAL A 183 -16.20 -12.40 -37.99
N PRO A 184 -16.74 -11.60 -38.93
CA PRO A 184 -17.48 -12.12 -40.07
C PRO A 184 -16.60 -12.99 -40.96
N VAL A 185 -17.11 -14.15 -41.34
CA VAL A 185 -16.56 -14.95 -42.43
C VAL A 185 -17.31 -14.56 -43.69
N LYS A 186 -16.58 -14.08 -44.70
CA LYS A 186 -17.18 -13.62 -45.96
C LYS A 186 -16.80 -14.56 -47.10
N ASN A 187 -17.73 -14.82 -48.01
CA ASN A 187 -17.43 -15.52 -49.25
C ASN A 187 -16.77 -14.59 -50.28
N GLY A 188 -16.42 -15.12 -51.46
CA GLY A 188 -15.82 -14.33 -52.54
C GLY A 188 -16.68 -13.18 -53.08
N ALA A 189 -18.00 -13.21 -52.84
CA ALA A 189 -18.92 -12.11 -53.18
C ALA A 189 -19.03 -11.05 -52.07
N GLY A 190 -18.34 -11.23 -50.94
CA GLY A 190 -18.39 -10.32 -49.79
C GLY A 190 -19.55 -10.57 -48.82
N ASN A 191 -20.41 -11.56 -49.08
CA ASN A 191 -21.53 -11.90 -48.21
C ASN A 191 -21.05 -12.63 -46.96
N VAL A 192 -21.60 -12.27 -45.79
CA VAL A 192 -21.33 -12.96 -44.53
C VAL A 192 -21.98 -14.34 -44.57
N ILE A 193 -21.16 -15.39 -44.54
CA ILE A 193 -21.59 -16.80 -44.55
C ILE A 193 -21.51 -17.46 -43.17
N GLY A 194 -20.90 -16.79 -42.20
CA GLY A 194 -20.75 -17.29 -40.84
C GLY A 194 -19.97 -16.34 -39.96
N VAL A 195 -19.75 -16.75 -38.71
CA VAL A 195 -18.93 -16.01 -37.74
C VAL A 195 -17.91 -16.93 -37.11
N ILE A 196 -16.69 -16.42 -36.94
CA ILE A 196 -15.70 -17.02 -36.06
C ILE A 196 -15.64 -16.20 -34.78
N SER A 197 -15.96 -16.84 -33.65
CA SER A 197 -15.85 -16.29 -32.31
C SER A 197 -14.70 -16.98 -31.56
N ALA A 198 -13.54 -16.32 -31.47
CA ALA A 198 -12.38 -16.81 -30.73
C ALA A 198 -12.29 -16.15 -29.35
N GLY A 199 -11.70 -16.82 -28.35
CA GLY A 199 -11.52 -16.20 -27.04
C GLY A 199 -10.60 -16.91 -26.06
N TYR A 200 -10.37 -16.22 -24.95
CA TYR A 200 -9.56 -16.63 -23.81
C TYR A 200 -10.42 -16.64 -22.55
N GLN A 201 -10.36 -17.72 -21.77
CA GLN A 201 -11.09 -17.86 -20.52
C GLN A 201 -10.42 -17.02 -19.42
N LEU A 202 -11.21 -16.24 -18.67
CA LEU A 202 -10.69 -15.35 -17.63
C LEU A 202 -10.62 -16.02 -16.24
N ASN A 203 -10.89 -17.31 -16.13
CA ASN A 203 -10.73 -18.11 -14.91
C ASN A 203 -9.30 -18.66 -14.73
N LYS A 204 -8.43 -18.42 -15.70
CA LYS A 204 -7.04 -18.88 -15.72
C LYS A 204 -6.20 -18.20 -14.63
N PRO A 205 -5.51 -18.95 -13.74
CA PRO A 205 -4.64 -18.37 -12.72
C PRO A 205 -3.49 -17.54 -13.29
N GLU A 206 -3.01 -17.88 -14.49
CA GLU A 206 -1.88 -17.25 -15.16
C GLU A 206 -2.08 -15.75 -15.35
N ILE A 207 -3.33 -15.32 -15.56
CA ILE A 207 -3.69 -13.91 -15.74
C ILE A 207 -3.41 -13.13 -14.45
N VAL A 208 -3.95 -13.59 -13.33
CA VAL A 208 -3.78 -12.90 -12.03
C VAL A 208 -2.37 -13.07 -11.48
N ASP A 209 -1.69 -14.17 -11.78
CA ASP A 209 -0.31 -14.40 -11.39
C ASP A 209 0.67 -13.49 -12.12
N ALA A 210 0.43 -13.19 -13.40
CA ALA A 210 1.21 -12.22 -14.15
C ALA A 210 1.12 -10.82 -13.50
N ILE A 211 -0.06 -10.44 -13.00
CA ILE A 211 -0.24 -9.18 -12.28
C ILE A 211 0.55 -9.18 -10.97
N LYS A 212 0.44 -10.24 -10.18
CA LYS A 212 1.21 -10.37 -8.93
C LYS A 212 2.72 -10.35 -9.14
N LYS A 213 3.20 -11.00 -10.19
CA LYS A 213 4.63 -11.02 -10.54
C LYS A 213 5.13 -9.65 -10.99
N THR A 214 4.35 -8.92 -11.77
CA THR A 214 4.77 -7.66 -12.41
C THR A 214 4.60 -6.46 -11.50
N TYR A 215 3.48 -6.39 -10.77
CA TYR A 215 3.10 -5.23 -9.97
C TYR A 215 3.18 -5.47 -8.46
N GLN A 216 3.64 -6.65 -8.04
CA GLN A 216 3.75 -7.04 -6.62
C GLN A 216 2.44 -6.88 -5.84
N THR A 217 1.30 -7.01 -6.53
CA THR A 217 -0.03 -6.83 -5.96
C THR A 217 -0.87 -8.08 -6.18
N ASP A 218 -1.63 -8.48 -5.16
CA ASP A 218 -2.59 -9.55 -5.32
C ASP A 218 -3.71 -9.13 -6.26
N ALA A 219 -4.09 -10.02 -7.17
CA ALA A 219 -5.10 -9.77 -8.19
C ALA A 219 -6.22 -10.81 -8.11
N THR A 220 -7.44 -10.41 -8.47
CA THR A 220 -8.61 -11.29 -8.50
C THR A 220 -9.61 -10.84 -9.54
N ILE A 221 -10.18 -11.81 -10.26
CA ILE A 221 -11.31 -11.63 -11.16
C ILE A 221 -12.52 -12.30 -10.53
N PHE A 222 -13.62 -11.56 -10.36
CA PHE A 222 -14.90 -12.07 -9.88
C PHE A 222 -15.90 -12.17 -11.03
N PHE A 223 -16.77 -13.19 -10.98
CA PHE A 223 -17.98 -13.28 -11.78
C PHE A 223 -19.18 -12.94 -10.91
N GLY A 224 -19.87 -11.84 -11.23
CA GLY A 224 -20.71 -11.16 -10.26
C GLY A 224 -19.90 -10.84 -9.00
N ASP A 225 -20.33 -11.39 -7.87
CA ASP A 225 -19.64 -11.30 -6.57
C ASP A 225 -18.82 -12.56 -6.23
N VAL A 226 -18.79 -13.59 -7.09
CA VAL A 226 -18.11 -14.87 -6.82
C VAL A 226 -16.69 -14.85 -7.40
N ARG A 227 -15.72 -15.20 -6.57
CA ARG A 227 -14.31 -15.22 -6.93
C ARG A 227 -14.02 -16.30 -7.97
N LEU A 228 -13.62 -15.89 -9.19
CA LEU A 228 -13.38 -16.79 -10.32
C LEU A 228 -11.90 -17.20 -10.44
N SER A 229 -10.98 -16.24 -10.36
CA SER A 229 -9.52 -16.46 -10.38
C SER A 229 -8.85 -15.49 -9.41
N THR A 230 -7.88 -15.94 -8.62
CA THR A 230 -7.31 -15.13 -7.52
C THR A 230 -5.91 -15.55 -7.14
N THR A 231 -5.06 -14.60 -6.74
CA THR A 231 -3.76 -14.88 -6.11
C THR A 231 -3.83 -14.99 -4.59
N ILE A 232 -4.97 -14.66 -3.99
CA ILE A 232 -5.18 -14.77 -2.54
C ILE A 232 -5.27 -16.24 -2.18
N THR A 233 -4.46 -16.66 -1.23
CA THR A 233 -4.41 -18.04 -0.73
C THR A 233 -4.73 -18.12 0.75
N LYS A 234 -5.31 -19.25 1.14
CA LYS A 234 -5.49 -19.69 2.53
C LYS A 234 -4.97 -21.11 2.62
N ASP A 235 -4.07 -21.38 3.56
CA ASP A 235 -3.49 -22.72 3.78
C ASP A 235 -2.87 -23.31 2.49
N GLY A 236 -2.18 -22.46 1.72
CA GLY A 236 -1.55 -22.82 0.44
C GLY A 236 -2.50 -22.97 -0.76
N ARG A 237 -3.83 -22.84 -0.57
CA ARG A 237 -4.84 -23.00 -1.63
C ARG A 237 -5.50 -21.67 -1.98
N ARG A 238 -5.78 -21.44 -3.26
CA ARG A 238 -6.49 -20.23 -3.74
C ARG A 238 -7.93 -20.24 -3.24
N VAL A 239 -8.43 -19.10 -2.76
CA VAL A 239 -9.78 -18.98 -2.18
C VAL A 239 -10.89 -18.77 -3.23
N VAL A 240 -10.81 -19.46 -4.36
CA VAL A 240 -11.81 -19.43 -5.44
C VAL A 240 -13.19 -19.86 -4.92
N GLY A 241 -14.28 -19.31 -5.48
CA GLY A 241 -15.66 -19.60 -5.08
C GLY A 241 -16.17 -18.81 -3.87
N THR A 242 -15.29 -18.11 -3.14
CA THR A 242 -15.70 -17.18 -2.08
C THR A 242 -16.41 -15.95 -2.65
N ARG A 243 -17.28 -15.32 -1.85
CA ARG A 243 -18.01 -14.11 -2.26
C ARG A 243 -17.30 -12.83 -1.81
N LEU A 244 -17.48 -11.78 -2.60
CA LEU A 244 -17.10 -10.42 -2.27
C LEU A 244 -17.96 -9.90 -1.10
N ASP A 245 -17.39 -8.99 -0.29
CA ASP A 245 -18.14 -8.30 0.74
C ASP A 245 -19.41 -7.64 0.14
N PRO A 246 -20.62 -7.87 0.68
CA PRO A 246 -21.86 -7.36 0.09
C PRO A 246 -21.92 -5.84 -0.05
N LYS A 247 -21.27 -5.08 0.86
CA LYS A 247 -21.25 -3.61 0.79
C LYS A 247 -20.36 -3.14 -0.36
N ILE A 248 -19.23 -3.81 -0.58
CA ILE A 248 -18.35 -3.53 -1.73
C ILE A 248 -19.02 -3.99 -3.03
N ALA A 249 -19.62 -5.19 -3.03
CA ALA A 249 -20.35 -5.72 -4.19
C ALA A 249 -21.44 -4.76 -4.65
N ARG A 250 -22.24 -4.19 -3.73
CA ARG A 250 -23.24 -3.17 -4.06
C ARG A 250 -22.62 -1.93 -4.71
N LYS A 251 -21.56 -1.37 -4.14
CA LYS A 251 -20.88 -0.18 -4.70
C LYS A 251 -20.36 -0.43 -6.12
N VAL A 252 -19.79 -1.61 -6.36
CA VAL A 252 -19.11 -1.89 -7.63
C VAL A 252 -20.05 -2.44 -8.69
N LEU A 253 -20.91 -3.40 -8.35
CA LEU A 253 -21.82 -4.06 -9.30
C LEU A 253 -23.12 -3.28 -9.52
N THR A 254 -23.68 -2.69 -8.46
CA THR A 254 -24.97 -1.98 -8.54
C THR A 254 -24.77 -0.50 -8.86
N GLU A 255 -23.92 0.20 -8.10
CA GLU A 255 -23.69 1.64 -8.28
C GLU A 255 -22.68 1.94 -9.40
N LYS A 256 -22.03 0.91 -9.96
CA LYS A 256 -20.99 1.00 -11.01
C LYS A 256 -19.82 1.92 -10.63
N ARG A 257 -19.50 2.01 -9.33
CA ARG A 257 -18.44 2.87 -8.81
C ARG A 257 -17.23 2.05 -8.39
N GLN A 258 -16.04 2.55 -8.72
CA GLN A 258 -14.81 2.01 -8.16
C GLN A 258 -14.77 2.22 -6.63
N TYR A 259 -14.18 1.28 -5.92
CA TYR A 259 -13.93 1.39 -4.49
C TYR A 259 -12.44 1.23 -4.21
N ILE A 260 -11.83 2.20 -3.53
CA ILE A 260 -10.44 2.16 -3.09
C ILE A 260 -10.42 2.39 -1.58
N GLY A 261 -9.80 1.49 -0.83
CA GLY A 261 -9.74 1.61 0.62
C GLY A 261 -9.12 0.43 1.34
N LYS A 262 -9.09 0.52 2.67
CA LYS A 262 -8.65 -0.56 3.56
C LYS A 262 -9.75 -1.60 3.68
N THR A 263 -9.41 -2.89 3.58
CA THR A 263 -10.32 -4.01 3.81
C THR A 263 -9.62 -5.15 4.55
N PHE A 264 -10.39 -6.00 5.22
CA PHE A 264 -9.86 -7.20 5.87
C PHE A 264 -10.15 -8.44 5.03
N ILE A 265 -9.10 -9.14 4.63
CA ILE A 265 -9.18 -10.36 3.83
C ILE A 265 -8.44 -11.44 4.62
N LEU A 266 -9.15 -12.51 4.99
CA LEU A 266 -8.60 -13.64 5.76
C LEU A 266 -7.89 -13.22 7.06
N GLY A 267 -8.43 -12.21 7.76
CA GLY A 267 -7.87 -11.71 9.02
C GLY A 267 -6.65 -10.78 8.86
N HIS A 268 -6.33 -10.35 7.63
CA HIS A 268 -5.24 -9.42 7.36
C HIS A 268 -5.75 -8.14 6.71
N SER A 269 -5.14 -7.01 7.07
CA SER A 269 -5.47 -5.71 6.48
C SER A 269 -4.83 -5.58 5.10
N PHE A 270 -5.62 -5.18 4.11
CA PHE A 270 -5.18 -4.87 2.76
C PHE A 270 -5.53 -3.44 2.40
N ILE A 271 -4.67 -2.78 1.62
CA ILE A 271 -5.10 -1.68 0.76
C ILE A 271 -5.63 -2.31 -0.51
N THR A 272 -6.80 -1.87 -0.97
CA THR A 272 -7.52 -2.56 -2.06
C THR A 272 -8.16 -1.58 -3.02
N ALA A 273 -8.24 -1.99 -4.28
CA ALA A 273 -9.03 -1.36 -5.31
C ALA A 273 -9.95 -2.41 -5.94
N TYR A 274 -11.21 -2.02 -6.14
CA TYR A 274 -12.22 -2.82 -6.82
C TYR A 274 -12.82 -2.00 -7.94
N MET A 275 -12.88 -2.58 -9.14
CA MET A 275 -13.45 -1.93 -10.32
C MET A 275 -14.49 -2.82 -10.99
N PRO A 276 -15.56 -2.24 -11.55
CA PRO A 276 -16.55 -3.02 -12.29
C PRO A 276 -15.91 -3.59 -13.55
N LEU A 277 -16.09 -4.89 -13.77
CA LEU A 277 -15.81 -5.53 -15.05
C LEU A 277 -17.05 -5.37 -15.93
N ALA A 278 -17.03 -4.39 -16.82
CA ALA A 278 -18.14 -4.12 -17.73
C ALA A 278 -18.28 -5.24 -18.77
N GLY A 279 -19.52 -5.68 -18.97
CA GLY A 279 -19.90 -6.51 -20.11
C GLY A 279 -20.22 -5.67 -21.35
N PRO A 280 -20.67 -6.32 -22.42
CA PRO A 280 -20.96 -5.67 -23.71
C PRO A 280 -22.08 -4.60 -23.64
N ASP A 281 -23.00 -4.72 -22.69
CA ASP A 281 -24.12 -3.78 -22.48
C ASP A 281 -23.79 -2.65 -21.50
N GLY A 282 -22.51 -2.52 -21.10
CA GLY A 282 -22.07 -1.56 -20.09
C GLY A 282 -22.57 -1.87 -18.68
N LYS A 283 -23.18 -3.04 -18.44
CA LYS A 283 -23.51 -3.52 -17.09
C LYS A 283 -22.34 -4.34 -16.54
N PRO A 284 -22.03 -4.22 -15.23
CA PRO A 284 -20.99 -5.05 -14.62
C PRO A 284 -21.38 -6.54 -14.67
N ILE A 285 -20.53 -7.34 -15.31
CA ILE A 285 -20.64 -8.82 -15.29
C ILE A 285 -19.79 -9.44 -14.17
N GLY A 286 -18.95 -8.62 -13.52
CA GLY A 286 -18.02 -9.05 -12.49
C GLY A 286 -17.29 -7.87 -11.84
N VAL A 287 -16.28 -8.21 -11.05
CA VAL A 287 -15.44 -7.24 -10.34
C VAL A 287 -13.97 -7.61 -10.58
N LEU A 288 -13.16 -6.61 -10.89
CA LEU A 288 -11.71 -6.71 -10.84
C LEU A 288 -11.24 -6.25 -9.46
N PHE A 289 -10.22 -6.92 -8.94
CA PHE A 289 -9.61 -6.59 -7.66
C PHE A 289 -8.10 -6.57 -7.79
N ALA A 290 -7.50 -5.55 -7.17
CA ALA A 290 -6.10 -5.47 -6.85
C ALA A 290 -5.94 -5.15 -5.35
N GLY A 291 -4.98 -5.76 -4.68
CA GLY A 291 -4.75 -5.54 -3.27
C GLY A 291 -3.31 -5.74 -2.84
N GLU A 292 -2.87 -4.97 -1.86
CA GLU A 292 -1.57 -5.12 -1.22
C GLU A 292 -1.77 -5.43 0.26
N SER A 293 -1.14 -6.52 0.70
CA SER A 293 -1.20 -6.96 2.09
C SER A 293 -0.31 -6.08 2.95
N MET A 294 -0.89 -5.44 3.96
CA MET A 294 -0.13 -4.66 4.92
C MET A 294 0.65 -5.55 5.91
N LYS A 295 0.55 -6.88 5.81
CA LYS A 295 1.19 -7.81 6.76
C LYS A 295 2.71 -7.70 6.72
N GLU A 296 3.30 -7.60 5.53
CA GLU A 296 4.75 -7.43 5.37
C GLU A 296 5.18 -6.04 5.81
N ALA A 297 4.44 -5.00 5.38
CA ALA A 297 4.70 -3.63 5.82
C ALA A 297 4.66 -3.50 7.36
N LEU A 298 3.68 -4.11 8.04
CA LEU A 298 3.56 -4.08 9.50
C LEU A 298 4.65 -4.89 10.20
N ARG A 299 5.02 -6.07 9.68
CA ARG A 299 6.14 -6.86 10.22
C ARG A 299 7.47 -6.13 10.09
N THR A 300 7.76 -5.60 8.90
CA THR A 300 8.94 -4.79 8.66
C THR A 300 8.93 -3.53 9.52
N SER A 301 7.78 -2.88 9.69
CA SER A 301 7.65 -1.72 10.58
C SER A 301 8.01 -2.05 12.02
N ASN A 302 7.59 -3.20 12.56
CA ASN A 302 7.93 -3.59 13.94
C ASN A 302 9.44 -3.87 14.11
N ILE A 303 10.06 -4.53 13.15
CA ILE A 303 11.51 -4.79 13.17
C ILE A 303 12.30 -3.48 13.06
N VAL A 304 11.88 -2.58 12.17
CA VAL A 304 12.47 -1.25 12.03
C VAL A 304 12.28 -0.44 13.31
N LEU A 305 11.09 -0.48 13.92
CA LEU A 305 10.79 0.22 15.16
C LEU A 305 11.66 -0.27 16.32
N LEU A 306 11.82 -1.59 16.47
CA LEU A 306 12.68 -2.17 17.49
C LEU A 306 14.16 -1.83 17.24
N SER A 307 14.62 -1.87 15.99
CA SER A 307 16.00 -1.51 15.64
C SER A 307 16.28 -0.03 15.93
N VAL A 308 15.37 0.87 15.54
CA VAL A 308 15.47 2.30 15.85
C VAL A 308 15.48 2.51 17.36
N PHE A 309 14.57 1.86 18.10
CA PHE A 309 14.53 1.95 19.55
C PHE A 309 15.85 1.53 20.21
N MET A 310 16.42 0.39 19.81
CA MET A 310 17.69 -0.10 20.36
C MET A 310 18.86 0.83 20.05
N ILE A 311 18.96 1.35 18.82
CA ILE A 311 19.99 2.31 18.43
C ILE A 311 19.82 3.62 19.20
N THR A 312 18.60 4.14 19.28
CA THR A 312 18.28 5.36 20.04
C THR A 312 18.62 5.20 21.52
N LEU A 313 18.27 4.08 22.13
CA LEU A 313 18.59 3.79 23.53
C LEU A 313 20.10 3.74 23.76
N LEU A 314 20.84 3.05 22.87
CA LEU A 314 22.30 2.99 22.91
C LEU A 314 22.94 4.38 22.81
N LEU A 315 22.47 5.22 21.89
CA LEU A 315 22.97 6.58 21.71
C LEU A 315 22.67 7.48 22.91
N ILE A 316 21.50 7.34 23.53
CA ILE A 316 21.16 8.09 24.77
C ILE A 316 22.08 7.67 25.92
N ILE A 317 22.33 6.37 26.09
CA ILE A 317 23.23 5.86 27.12
C ILE A 317 24.65 6.36 26.88
N LEU A 318 25.14 6.27 25.65
CA LEU A 318 26.47 6.75 25.27
C LEU A 318 26.59 8.27 25.47
N ALA A 319 25.59 9.04 25.05
CA ALA A 319 25.54 10.49 25.26
C ALA A 319 25.53 10.83 26.75
N TYR A 320 24.80 10.08 27.58
CA TYR A 320 24.81 10.28 29.03
C TYR A 320 26.22 10.10 29.62
N PHE A 321 26.93 9.03 29.25
CA PHE A 321 28.30 8.81 29.72
C PHE A 321 29.27 9.89 29.21
N ILE A 322 29.19 10.25 27.93
CA ILE A 322 30.04 11.29 27.34
C ILE A 322 29.79 12.65 27.99
N VAL A 323 28.52 13.07 28.11
CA VAL A 323 28.14 14.35 28.71
C VAL A 323 28.53 14.41 30.18
N THR A 324 28.26 13.37 30.95
CA THR A 324 28.65 13.34 32.38
C THR A 324 30.16 13.35 32.54
N PHE A 325 30.91 12.62 31.72
CA PHE A 325 32.37 12.61 31.71
C PHE A 325 32.93 13.99 31.36
N PHE A 326 32.47 14.58 30.25
CA PHE A 326 32.92 15.89 29.76
C PHE A 326 32.62 17.00 30.76
N LEU A 327 31.36 17.09 31.23
CA LEU A 327 30.97 18.09 32.23
C LEU A 327 31.73 17.92 33.55
N ARG A 328 32.04 16.68 33.95
CA ARG A 328 32.78 16.41 35.19
C ARG A 328 34.21 16.93 35.11
N ILE A 329 34.88 16.73 33.98
CA ILE A 329 36.28 17.11 33.80
C ILE A 329 36.42 18.61 33.53
N HIS A 330 35.64 19.15 32.59
CA HIS A 330 35.87 20.51 32.08
C HIS A 330 35.12 21.60 32.84
N ILE A 331 34.01 21.29 33.53
CA ILE A 331 33.17 22.32 34.16
C ILE A 331 33.06 22.12 35.67
N ILE A 332 32.61 20.93 36.10
CA ILE A 332 32.25 20.68 37.49
C ILE A 332 33.47 20.64 38.42
N ARG A 333 34.55 19.96 38.02
CA ARG A 333 35.77 19.84 38.85
C ARG A 333 36.43 21.21 39.05
N PRO A 334 36.81 21.96 38.00
CA PRO A 334 37.44 23.28 38.16
C PRO A 334 36.56 24.28 38.92
N LEU A 335 35.24 24.26 38.68
CA LEU A 335 34.31 25.13 39.41
C LEU A 335 34.26 24.80 40.91
N LYS A 336 34.34 23.52 41.30
CA LYS A 336 34.42 23.13 42.71
C LYS A 336 35.71 23.60 43.35
N THR A 337 36.83 23.52 42.65
CA THR A 337 38.12 24.02 43.13
C THR A 337 38.06 25.53 43.34
N ALA A 338 37.53 26.28 42.38
CA ALA A 338 37.34 27.72 42.52
C ALA A 338 36.50 28.08 43.75
N VAL A 339 35.38 27.36 43.96
CA VAL A 339 34.53 27.55 45.15
C VAL A 339 35.27 27.17 46.45
N ALA A 340 36.08 26.11 46.45
CA ALA A 340 36.85 25.69 47.61
C ALA A 340 37.93 26.71 47.99
N VAL A 341 38.71 27.20 47.01
CA VAL A 341 39.71 28.25 47.21
C VAL A 341 39.06 29.52 47.75
N LEU A 342 37.96 29.96 47.14
CA LEU A 342 37.21 31.14 47.63
C LEU A 342 36.75 30.99 49.08
N LYS A 343 36.35 29.78 49.49
CA LYS A 343 35.93 29.52 50.86
C LYS A 343 37.11 29.64 51.83
N GLU A 344 38.25 29.05 51.52
CA GLU A 344 39.46 29.14 52.34
C GLU A 344 39.94 30.60 52.46
N VAL A 345 39.90 31.37 51.37
CA VAL A 345 40.22 32.81 51.38
C VAL A 345 39.23 33.59 52.26
N ALA A 346 37.94 33.29 52.17
CA ALA A 346 36.92 33.91 53.02
C ALA A 346 37.11 33.57 54.52
N ASP A 347 37.63 32.38 54.81
CA ASP A 347 37.99 31.92 56.15
C ASP A 347 39.36 32.47 56.61
N GLY A 348 40.01 33.31 55.80
CA GLY A 348 41.26 34.02 56.11
C GLY A 348 42.54 33.23 55.81
N ASN A 349 42.44 32.07 55.16
CA ASN A 349 43.58 31.27 54.76
C ASN A 349 44.08 31.69 53.36
N LEU A 350 45.24 32.33 53.30
CA LEU A 350 45.88 32.76 52.05
C LEU A 350 47.03 31.84 51.60
N ASN A 351 47.25 30.70 52.26
CA ASN A 351 48.33 29.79 51.88
C ASN A 351 47.78 28.56 51.14
N ILE A 352 47.17 28.79 49.98
CA ILE A 352 46.52 27.74 49.18
C ILE A 352 47.20 27.64 47.82
N GLU A 353 47.65 26.44 47.47
CA GLU A 353 48.23 26.16 46.16
C GLU A 353 47.13 25.72 45.18
N ILE A 354 46.99 26.44 44.07
CA ILE A 354 46.06 26.06 42.98
C ILE A 354 46.82 25.24 41.94
N PRO A 355 46.45 23.97 41.69
CA PRO A 355 47.13 23.12 40.72
C PRO A 355 47.11 23.71 39.31
N GLU A 356 48.27 23.73 38.63
CA GLU A 356 48.38 24.30 37.27
C GLU A 356 47.52 23.58 36.24
N GLN A 357 47.22 22.30 36.47
CA GLN A 357 46.38 21.48 35.58
C GLN A 357 44.91 21.95 35.56
N GLU A 358 44.50 22.79 36.50
CA GLU A 358 43.15 23.36 36.56
C GLU A 358 43.07 24.79 35.99
N LEU A 359 44.21 25.37 35.59
CA LEU A 359 44.28 26.68 34.94
C LEU A 359 44.05 26.53 33.43
N SER A 360 42.78 26.37 33.04
CA SER A 360 42.35 26.38 31.64
C SER A 360 42.35 27.79 31.03
N GLY A 361 42.30 27.89 29.70
CA GLY A 361 42.16 29.16 28.97
C GLY A 361 40.71 29.68 28.89
N ASP A 362 39.75 28.94 29.45
CA ASP A 362 38.33 29.32 29.48
C ASP A 362 38.01 30.26 30.66
N GLU A 363 36.75 30.68 30.78
CA GLU A 363 36.32 31.62 31.81
C GLU A 363 36.53 31.09 33.24
N ILE A 364 36.48 29.77 33.45
CA ILE A 364 36.71 29.17 34.77
C ILE A 364 38.21 29.18 35.10
N GLY A 365 39.07 28.90 34.13
CA GLY A 365 40.51 28.98 34.33
C GLY A 365 41.04 30.41 34.48
N GLN A 366 40.44 31.40 33.82
CA GLN A 366 40.73 32.82 34.07
C GLN A 366 40.35 33.25 35.50
N LEU A 367 39.21 32.75 36.01
CA LEU A 367 38.80 32.95 37.40
C LEU A 367 39.81 32.32 38.36
N LEU A 368 40.20 31.06 38.15
CA LEU A 368 41.21 30.38 38.96
C LEU A 368 42.58 31.07 38.90
N SER A 369 42.98 31.59 37.74
CA SER A 369 44.22 32.37 37.58
C SER A 369 44.19 33.66 38.40
N SER A 370 43.06 34.37 38.38
CA SER A 370 42.87 35.59 39.16
C SER A 370 42.86 35.30 40.67
N LEU A 371 42.26 34.19 41.10
CA LEU A 371 42.33 33.72 42.49
C LEU A 371 43.77 33.36 42.91
N LYS A 372 44.54 32.71 42.02
CA LYS A 372 45.96 32.39 42.27
C LYS A 372 46.77 33.67 42.56
N ILE A 373 46.53 34.74 41.80
CA ILE A 373 47.20 36.03 42.00
C ILE A 373 46.79 36.68 43.34
N MET A 374 45.50 36.58 43.72
CA MET A 374 44.98 37.18 44.95
C MET A 374 45.54 36.52 46.22
N VAL A 375 45.80 35.22 46.18
CA VAL A 375 46.26 34.41 47.31
C VAL A 375 47.80 34.33 47.37
N GLY A 376 48.48 34.52 46.23
CA GLY A 376 49.95 34.47 46.13
C GLY A 376 50.69 35.78 46.40
N ASN A 377 49.99 36.83 46.86
CA ASN A 377 50.55 38.09 47.39
C ASN A 377 50.26 38.16 48.89
#